data_AF-A0A7C1RQH5-F1
#
_entry.id   AF-A0A7C1RQH5-F1
#
_cell.length_a   1.000
_cell.length_b   1.000
_cell.length_c   1.000
_cell.angle_alpha   90.00
_cell.angle_beta   90.00
_cell.angle_gamma   90.00
#
_symmetry.space_group_name_H-M   'P 1'
#
loop_
_entity.id
_entity.type
_entity.pdbx_description
1 polymer ?
#
loop_
_entity_poly.entity_id
_entity_poly.type
_entity_poly.pdbx_seq_one_letter_code
_entity_poly.pdbx_strand_id
1 'polypeptide(L)'
;MLSFLEVIDRTETGQLMSDQDYYLKLYVPELNKVINEYKIKYNPDTPLPSDDALADTVFEAAVDFFSRVGAYCPDTSRVLRFTKEEILQAASEAPSESTFGEGPDRKVMRSRKPDDHTAPWYHCGGGIYTTSEAIFMNQVEGLANIKKANSLSIPSSIYFKGKDARVRSPQEVLTTIKTVSLAREACRLAGRPGLPILNGISTATGPISMFAASHPNFGLRPSDGFLVDSLAERWWWILRHSLRLPSIPA
;
A
#
# COMPACT_ATOMS: atom_id res chain seq x y z
N MET A 1 9.92 -20.86 4.18
CA MET A 1 8.89 -19.94 3.68
C MET A 1 8.25 -19.28 4.88
N LEU A 2 8.59 -18.00 5.10
CA LEU A 2 8.00 -17.18 6.15
C LEU A 2 6.49 -17.07 5.90
N SER A 3 5.67 -17.57 6.81
CA SER A 3 4.21 -17.49 6.65
C SER A 3 3.65 -16.23 7.29
N PHE A 4 2.48 -15.79 6.84
CA PHE A 4 1.78 -14.65 7.45
C PHE A 4 1.46 -14.88 8.93
N LEU A 5 1.09 -16.11 9.31
CA LEU A 5 0.83 -16.46 10.71
C LEU A 5 2.08 -16.38 11.57
N GLU A 6 3.22 -16.82 11.04
CA GLU A 6 4.51 -16.69 11.74
C GLU A 6 4.90 -15.22 11.94
N VAL A 7 4.62 -14.36 10.95
CA VAL A 7 4.79 -12.92 11.12
C VAL A 7 3.90 -12.41 12.26
N ILE A 8 2.62 -12.82 12.31
CA ILE A 8 1.70 -12.48 13.42
C ILE A 8 2.24 -12.96 14.76
N ASP A 9 2.72 -14.20 14.86
CA ASP A 9 3.26 -14.76 16.11
C ASP A 9 4.48 -13.96 16.61
N ARG A 10 5.34 -13.49 15.68
CA ARG A 10 6.47 -12.62 16.02
C ARG A 10 6.02 -11.26 16.55
N THR A 11 4.80 -10.80 16.24
CA THR A 11 4.24 -9.57 16.82
C THR A 11 3.97 -9.72 18.31
N GLU A 12 3.74 -10.93 18.81
CA GLU A 12 3.46 -11.20 20.22
C GLU A 12 4.69 -11.69 21.00
N THR A 13 5.61 -12.36 20.30
CA THR A 13 6.78 -13.02 20.90
C THR A 13 8.10 -12.27 20.67
N GLY A 14 8.15 -11.32 19.73
CA GLY A 14 9.34 -10.55 19.37
C GLY A 14 9.93 -9.72 20.52
N GLN A 15 11.13 -9.19 20.33
CA GLN A 15 11.82 -8.46 21.39
C GLN A 15 11.03 -7.22 21.83
N LEU A 16 10.69 -7.13 23.12
CA LEU A 16 10.02 -5.95 23.68
C LEU A 16 10.96 -4.74 23.64
N MET A 17 10.50 -3.64 23.04
CA MET A 17 11.28 -2.41 22.88
C MET A 17 10.34 -1.21 22.76
N SER A 18 10.69 -0.09 23.41
CA SER A 18 9.94 1.14 23.21
C SER A 18 10.18 1.69 21.79
N ASP A 19 9.22 2.42 21.25
CA ASP A 19 9.30 3.03 19.93
C ASP A 19 10.54 3.95 19.79
N GLN A 20 10.78 4.75 20.83
CA GLN A 20 11.93 5.64 20.90
C GLN A 20 13.26 4.87 20.95
N ASP A 21 13.32 3.77 21.70
CA ASP A 21 14.51 2.94 21.77
C ASP A 21 14.77 2.21 20.45
N TYR A 22 13.72 1.70 19.80
CA TYR A 22 13.82 1.10 18.47
C TYR A 22 14.47 2.07 17.50
N TYR A 23 13.98 3.31 17.47
CA TYR A 23 14.51 4.31 16.55
C TYR A 23 15.95 4.75 16.91
N LEU A 24 16.18 5.19 18.15
CA LEU A 24 17.44 5.83 18.56
C LEU A 24 18.57 4.85 18.86
N LYS A 25 18.25 3.65 19.37
CA LYS A 25 19.26 2.68 19.83
C LYS A 25 19.47 1.51 18.89
N LEU A 26 18.52 1.23 17.99
CA LEU A 26 18.64 0.14 17.01
C LEU A 26 18.68 0.67 15.57
N TYR A 27 17.62 1.32 15.10
CA TYR A 27 17.46 1.71 13.70
C TYR A 27 18.58 2.66 13.22
N VAL A 28 18.71 3.83 13.85
CA VAL A 28 19.69 4.85 13.44
C VAL A 28 21.14 4.35 13.57
N PRO A 29 21.55 3.67 14.67
CA PRO A 29 22.90 3.14 14.78
C PRO A 29 23.23 2.08 13.73
N GLU A 30 22.33 1.11 13.49
CA GLU A 30 22.57 0.06 12.47
C GLU A 30 22.58 0.63 11.06
N LEU A 31 21.74 1.65 10.77
CA LEU A 31 21.74 2.33 9.48
C LEU A 31 23.10 2.98 9.21
N ASN A 32 23.63 3.71 10.19
CA ASN A 32 24.95 4.33 10.07
C ASN A 32 26.08 3.29 9.92
N LYS A 33 26.00 2.15 10.62
CA LYS A 33 26.98 1.07 10.45
C LYS A 33 26.96 0.53 9.03
N VAL A 34 25.79 0.18 8.51
CA VAL A 34 25.63 -0.36 7.15
C VAL A 34 26.09 0.65 6.10
N ILE A 35 25.71 1.92 6.21
CA ILE A 35 26.18 2.96 5.27
C ILE A 35 27.71 3.02 5.22
N ASN A 36 28.37 2.94 6.38
CA ASN A 36 29.84 2.97 6.47
C ASN A 36 30.49 1.67 5.96
N GLU A 37 29.93 0.50 6.30
CA GLU A 37 30.44 -0.81 5.89
C GLU A 37 30.39 -0.98 4.36
N TYR A 38 29.26 -0.61 3.74
CA TYR A 38 29.05 -0.70 2.29
C TYR A 38 29.52 0.55 1.54
N LYS A 39 30.03 1.57 2.26
CA LYS A 39 30.57 2.83 1.71
C LYS A 39 29.60 3.54 0.76
N ILE A 40 28.31 3.50 1.08
CA ILE A 40 27.26 4.11 0.26
C ILE A 40 27.35 5.63 0.37
N LYS A 41 27.44 6.31 -0.78
CA LYS A 41 27.54 7.77 -0.83
C LYS A 41 26.60 8.33 -1.89
N TYR A 42 25.76 9.28 -1.49
CA TYR A 42 24.93 10.03 -2.42
C TYR A 42 25.79 11.02 -3.23
N ASN A 43 25.57 11.05 -4.55
CA ASN A 43 26.17 12.01 -5.46
C ASN A 43 25.08 12.97 -5.99
N PRO A 44 25.07 14.25 -5.58
CA PRO A 44 24.07 15.22 -6.06
C PRO A 44 24.20 15.54 -7.55
N ASP A 45 25.37 15.35 -8.16
CA ASP A 45 25.59 15.57 -9.60
C ASP A 45 25.02 14.41 -10.44
N THR A 46 24.72 13.27 -9.81
CA THR A 46 24.14 12.10 -10.46
C THR A 46 23.10 11.47 -9.53
N PRO A 47 21.95 12.13 -9.32
CA PRO A 47 20.94 11.69 -8.37
C PRO A 47 20.24 10.37 -8.77
N LEU A 48 20.30 10.02 -10.06
CA LEU A 48 19.86 8.74 -10.61
C LEU A 48 21.07 8.07 -11.29
N PRO A 49 21.95 7.39 -10.53
CA PRO A 49 23.11 6.73 -11.10
C PRO A 49 22.72 5.52 -11.96
N SER A 50 23.37 5.39 -13.11
CA SER A 50 23.30 4.20 -13.97
C SER A 50 24.50 3.29 -13.68
N ASP A 51 24.62 2.83 -12.43
CA ASP A 51 25.70 1.98 -11.94
C ASP A 51 25.12 0.71 -11.31
N ASP A 52 25.21 -0.40 -12.04
CA ASP A 52 24.68 -1.70 -11.61
C ASP A 52 25.37 -2.21 -10.35
N ALA A 53 26.68 -1.98 -10.20
CA ALA A 53 27.43 -2.43 -9.02
C ALA A 53 26.99 -1.65 -7.77
N LEU A 54 26.69 -0.36 -7.91
CA LEU A 54 26.09 0.42 -6.83
C LEU A 54 24.68 -0.07 -6.50
N ALA A 55 23.87 -0.42 -7.50
CA ALA A 55 22.52 -0.96 -7.28
C ALA A 55 22.56 -2.28 -6.50
N ASP A 56 23.45 -3.20 -6.87
CA ASP A 56 23.67 -4.47 -6.17
C ASP A 56 24.15 -4.21 -4.73
N THR A 57 25.13 -3.32 -4.55
CA THR A 57 25.65 -2.94 -3.23
C THR A 57 24.55 -2.38 -2.32
N VAL A 58 23.67 -1.51 -2.84
CA VAL A 58 22.55 -0.95 -2.09
C VAL A 58 21.53 -2.02 -1.73
N PHE A 59 21.25 -2.96 -2.63
CA PHE A 59 20.35 -4.08 -2.37
C PHE A 59 20.89 -4.99 -1.26
N GLU A 60 22.16 -5.39 -1.33
CA GLU A 60 22.82 -6.19 -0.30
C GLU A 60 22.83 -5.47 1.06
N ALA A 61 23.16 -4.17 1.06
CA ALA A 61 23.12 -3.33 2.25
C ALA A 61 21.72 -3.25 2.86
N ALA A 62 20.67 -3.14 2.04
CA ALA A 62 19.29 -3.10 2.50
C ALA A 62 18.83 -4.44 3.13
N VAL A 63 19.20 -5.57 2.52
CA VAL A 63 18.92 -6.91 3.07
C VAL A 63 19.65 -7.09 4.41
N ASP A 64 20.92 -6.69 4.47
CA ASP A 64 21.71 -6.76 5.69
C ASP A 64 21.15 -5.86 6.79
N PHE A 65 20.88 -4.59 6.48
CA PHE A 65 20.24 -3.65 7.38
C PHE A 65 18.93 -4.21 7.94
N PHE A 66 18.01 -4.65 7.07
CA PHE A 66 16.71 -5.15 7.50
C PHE A 66 16.83 -6.42 8.35
N SER A 67 17.80 -7.30 8.08
CA SER A 67 18.08 -8.45 8.96
C SER A 67 18.58 -8.03 10.35
N ARG A 68 19.31 -6.91 10.43
CA ARG A 68 19.86 -6.34 11.69
C ARG A 68 18.88 -5.49 12.48
N VAL A 69 17.83 -4.94 11.87
CA VAL A 69 16.85 -4.06 12.57
C VAL A 69 15.45 -4.65 12.68
N GLY A 70 15.03 -5.45 11.70
CA GLY A 70 13.69 -6.02 11.66
C GLY A 70 12.56 -4.98 11.52
N ALA A 71 11.35 -5.41 11.79
CA ALA A 71 10.14 -4.61 11.75
C ALA A 71 9.63 -4.27 13.15
N TYR A 72 9.13 -3.05 13.39
CA TYR A 72 8.58 -2.64 14.68
C TYR A 72 7.06 -2.63 14.65
N CYS A 73 6.45 -3.37 15.59
CA CYS A 73 5.02 -3.33 15.86
C CYS A 73 4.73 -2.35 17.00
N PRO A 74 4.08 -1.20 16.74
CA PRO A 74 3.73 -0.24 17.79
C PRO A 74 2.63 -0.78 18.71
N ASP A 75 1.69 -1.58 18.19
CA ASP A 75 0.55 -2.10 18.95
C ASP A 75 1.00 -3.03 20.08
N THR A 76 2.08 -3.79 19.88
CA THR A 76 2.65 -4.72 20.87
C THR A 76 3.97 -4.24 21.45
N SER A 77 4.52 -3.14 20.95
CA SER A 77 5.85 -2.60 21.28
C SER A 77 6.96 -3.64 21.11
N ARG A 78 6.95 -4.37 19.98
CA ARG A 78 7.89 -5.47 19.73
C ARG A 78 8.60 -5.35 18.39
N VAL A 79 9.83 -5.87 18.36
CA VAL A 79 10.67 -5.98 17.16
C VAL A 79 10.60 -7.40 16.61
N LEU A 80 10.15 -7.52 15.37
CA LEU A 80 10.14 -8.75 14.58
C LEU A 80 11.45 -8.86 13.82
N ARG A 81 12.25 -9.89 14.10
CA ARG A 81 13.50 -10.17 13.37
C ARG A 81 13.22 -11.05 12.17
N PHE A 82 14.01 -10.86 11.11
CA PHE A 82 13.97 -11.68 9.90
C PHE A 82 15.39 -12.07 9.50
N THR A 83 15.57 -13.30 9.02
CA THR A 83 16.87 -13.72 8.49
C THR A 83 17.05 -13.20 7.06
N LYS A 84 18.31 -13.16 6.58
CA LYS A 84 18.58 -12.75 5.19
C LYS A 84 17.89 -13.67 4.19
N GLU A 85 17.82 -14.96 4.49
CA GLU A 85 17.17 -15.97 3.66
C GLU A 85 15.66 -15.73 3.56
N GLU A 86 15.00 -15.38 4.68
CA GLU A 86 13.57 -15.03 4.69
C GLU A 86 13.30 -13.80 3.83
N ILE A 87 14.15 -12.78 3.93
CA ILE A 87 14.03 -11.52 3.19
C ILE A 87 14.21 -11.77 1.68
N LEU A 88 15.27 -12.48 1.31
CA LEU A 88 15.57 -12.80 -0.09
C LEU A 88 14.51 -13.72 -0.70
N GLN A 89 14.02 -14.71 0.06
CA GLN A 89 12.91 -15.55 -0.36
C GLN A 89 11.67 -14.69 -0.66
N ALA A 90 11.24 -13.84 0.28
CA ALA A 90 10.07 -13.00 0.10
C ALA A 90 10.21 -12.03 -1.09
N ALA A 91 11.40 -11.46 -1.30
CA ALA A 91 11.68 -10.61 -2.45
C ALA A 91 11.57 -11.37 -3.78
N SER A 92 12.05 -12.62 -3.83
CA SER A 92 11.99 -13.46 -5.04
C SER A 92 10.58 -13.92 -5.41
N GLU A 93 9.69 -14.02 -4.41
CA GLU A 93 8.29 -14.45 -4.58
C GLU A 93 7.35 -13.28 -4.92
N ALA A 94 7.85 -12.04 -4.93
CA ALA A 94 7.07 -10.86 -5.25
C ALA A 94 6.54 -10.95 -6.71
N PRO A 95 5.24 -10.66 -6.94
CA PRO A 95 4.66 -10.77 -8.27
C PRO A 95 5.28 -9.75 -9.23
N SER A 96 5.72 -10.21 -10.41
CA SER A 96 6.25 -9.35 -11.46
C SER A 96 5.18 -8.56 -12.22
N GLU A 97 3.93 -9.00 -12.13
CA GLU A 97 2.77 -8.35 -12.73
C GLU A 97 1.47 -8.60 -11.95
N SER A 98 0.48 -7.74 -12.17
CA SER A 98 -0.85 -7.85 -11.59
C SER A 98 -1.89 -7.26 -12.54
N THR A 99 -3.05 -7.91 -12.66
CA THR A 99 -4.15 -7.43 -13.50
C THR A 99 -5.17 -6.66 -12.68
N PHE A 100 -5.51 -5.45 -13.15
CA PHE A 100 -6.50 -4.58 -12.52
C PHE A 100 -7.60 -4.19 -13.51
N GLY A 101 -8.75 -3.78 -12.97
CA GLY A 101 -9.89 -3.32 -13.74
C GLY A 101 -10.72 -4.42 -14.37
N GLU A 102 -11.77 -4.03 -15.08
CA GLU A 102 -12.72 -4.93 -15.73
C GLU A 102 -13.07 -4.43 -17.15
N GLY A 103 -13.60 -5.33 -17.97
CA GLY A 103 -14.04 -4.99 -19.33
C GLY A 103 -12.96 -4.25 -20.15
N PRO A 104 -13.33 -3.20 -20.90
CA PRO A 104 -12.39 -2.42 -21.71
C PRO A 104 -11.29 -1.69 -20.91
N ASP A 105 -11.48 -1.49 -19.61
CA ASP A 105 -10.51 -0.82 -18.73
C ASP A 105 -9.53 -1.79 -18.07
N ARG A 106 -9.72 -3.11 -18.24
CA ARG A 106 -8.84 -4.12 -17.67
C ARG A 106 -7.44 -4.03 -18.28
N LYS A 107 -6.41 -3.89 -17.43
CA LYS A 107 -5.01 -3.81 -17.85
C LYS A 107 -4.07 -4.54 -16.88
N VAL A 108 -2.94 -4.97 -17.42
CA VAL A 108 -1.83 -5.56 -16.64
C VAL A 108 -0.87 -4.46 -16.24
N MET A 109 -0.66 -4.30 -14.93
CA MET A 109 0.45 -3.55 -14.36
C MET A 109 1.63 -4.49 -14.23
N ARG A 110 2.76 -4.16 -14.86
CA ARG A 110 3.97 -4.97 -14.84
C ARG A 110 5.15 -4.17 -14.32
N SER A 111 6.12 -4.88 -13.74
CA SER A 111 7.42 -4.30 -13.42
C SER A 111 8.13 -3.83 -14.69
N ARG A 112 8.83 -2.70 -14.60
CA ARG A 112 9.69 -2.14 -15.65
C ARG A 112 11.14 -2.28 -15.23
N LYS A 113 12.00 -2.65 -16.16
CA LYS A 113 13.45 -2.63 -15.96
C LYS A 113 14.01 -1.25 -16.29
N PRO A 114 15.24 -0.92 -15.83
CA PRO A 114 16.00 0.17 -16.42
C PRO A 114 15.99 0.07 -17.95
N ASP A 115 15.95 1.22 -18.63
CA ASP A 115 15.91 1.36 -20.10
C ASP A 115 14.67 0.78 -20.82
N ASP A 116 13.68 0.26 -20.10
CA ASP A 116 12.42 -0.15 -20.70
C ASP A 116 11.64 1.06 -21.25
N HIS A 117 11.48 1.14 -22.57
CA HIS A 117 10.76 2.24 -23.23
C HIS A 117 9.23 2.13 -23.17
N THR A 118 8.70 1.09 -22.54
CA THR A 118 7.25 0.91 -22.42
C THR A 118 6.68 1.91 -21.42
N ALA A 119 5.50 2.44 -21.73
CA ALA A 119 4.87 3.47 -20.91
C ALA A 119 4.61 2.96 -19.49
N PRO A 120 4.89 3.75 -18.44
CA PRO A 120 4.59 3.36 -17.08
C PRO A 120 3.08 3.28 -16.85
N TRP A 121 2.70 2.53 -15.82
CA TRP A 121 1.32 2.52 -15.34
C TRP A 121 0.91 3.94 -14.89
N TYR A 122 -0.07 4.52 -15.56
CA TYR A 122 -0.52 5.87 -15.24
C TYR A 122 -1.65 5.82 -14.21
N HIS A 123 -1.30 5.97 -12.95
CA HIS A 123 -2.22 6.14 -11.84
C HIS A 123 -2.53 7.63 -11.63
N CYS A 124 -3.81 7.98 -11.45
CA CYS A 124 -4.25 9.37 -11.27
C CYS A 124 -4.91 9.61 -9.91
N GLY A 125 -4.70 10.80 -9.36
CA GLY A 125 -5.33 11.22 -8.11
C GLY A 125 -4.55 10.80 -6.86
N GLY A 126 -5.14 11.08 -5.71
CA GLY A 126 -4.63 10.76 -4.38
C GLY A 126 -5.72 10.94 -3.34
N GLY A 127 -5.45 10.55 -2.09
CA GLY A 127 -6.37 10.63 -0.95
C GLY A 127 -6.62 12.05 -0.42
N ILE A 128 -6.89 13.00 -1.32
CA ILE A 128 -7.11 14.41 -0.99
C ILE A 128 -8.49 14.55 -0.33
N TYR A 129 -8.57 15.30 0.77
CA TYR A 129 -9.83 15.54 1.45
C TYR A 129 -10.78 16.40 0.60
N THR A 130 -12.05 16.03 0.58
CA THR A 130 -13.11 16.75 -0.11
C THR A 130 -14.19 17.20 0.86
N THR A 131 -14.62 18.45 0.69
CA THR A 131 -15.55 19.14 1.60
C THR A 131 -17.02 18.87 1.29
N SER A 132 -17.34 18.27 0.14
CA SER A 132 -18.72 17.91 -0.23
C SER A 132 -18.77 16.73 -1.19
N GLU A 133 -19.92 16.06 -1.25
CA GLU A 133 -20.16 14.95 -2.19
C GLU A 133 -20.09 15.40 -3.66
N ALA A 134 -20.52 16.62 -3.97
CA ALA A 134 -20.42 17.17 -5.32
C ALA A 134 -18.95 17.33 -5.75
N ILE A 135 -18.10 17.86 -4.87
CA ILE A 135 -16.65 17.99 -5.15
C ILE A 135 -16.01 16.62 -5.27
N PHE A 136 -16.36 15.68 -4.39
CA PHE A 136 -15.91 14.29 -4.46
C PHE A 136 -16.21 13.68 -5.83
N MET A 137 -17.48 13.74 -6.26
CA MET A 137 -17.94 13.18 -7.54
C MET A 137 -17.23 13.82 -8.72
N ASN A 138 -17.20 15.16 -8.78
CA ASN A 138 -16.56 15.91 -9.86
C ASN A 138 -15.06 15.60 -9.97
N GLN A 139 -14.38 15.43 -8.83
CA GLN A 139 -12.96 15.09 -8.83
C GLN A 139 -12.74 13.67 -9.38
N VAL A 140 -13.50 12.68 -8.92
CA VAL A 140 -13.36 11.30 -9.41
C VAL A 140 -13.71 11.21 -10.89
N GLU A 141 -14.80 11.84 -11.32
CA GLU A 141 -15.22 11.87 -12.73
C GLU A 141 -14.17 12.56 -13.60
N GLY A 142 -13.62 13.70 -13.14
CA GLY A 142 -12.54 14.40 -13.83
C GLY A 142 -11.27 13.56 -14.00
N LEU A 143 -10.87 12.83 -12.96
CA LEU A 143 -9.75 11.90 -13.02
C LEU A 143 -10.04 10.71 -13.96
N ALA A 144 -11.25 10.15 -13.91
CA ALA A 144 -11.65 9.05 -14.78
C ALA A 144 -11.68 9.45 -16.27
N ASN A 145 -12.05 10.69 -16.58
CA ASN A 145 -12.05 11.26 -17.93
C ASN A 145 -10.65 11.42 -18.56
N ILE A 146 -9.57 11.27 -17.78
CA ILE A 146 -8.20 11.24 -18.32
C ILE A 146 -8.02 9.96 -19.14
N LYS A 147 -8.10 10.07 -20.47
CA LYS A 147 -8.07 8.93 -21.41
C LYS A 147 -6.87 8.00 -21.23
N LYS A 148 -5.72 8.52 -20.82
CA LYS A 148 -4.49 7.73 -20.61
C LYS A 148 -4.44 7.04 -19.24
N ALA A 149 -5.30 7.41 -18.28
CA ALA A 149 -5.29 6.85 -16.94
C ALA A 149 -5.58 5.34 -16.97
N ASN A 150 -4.76 4.57 -16.26
CA ASN A 150 -4.90 3.13 -16.10
C ASN A 150 -5.61 2.76 -14.80
N SER A 151 -5.56 3.66 -13.81
CA SER A 151 -6.30 3.56 -12.54
C SER A 151 -6.45 4.94 -11.92
N LEU A 152 -7.26 5.03 -10.87
CA LEU A 152 -7.32 6.22 -10.04
C LEU A 152 -7.35 5.90 -8.54
N SER A 153 -6.95 6.86 -7.73
CA SER A 153 -7.26 6.94 -6.29
C SER A 153 -8.52 7.78 -6.10
N ILE A 154 -9.32 7.43 -5.10
CA ILE A 154 -10.47 8.24 -4.71
C ILE A 154 -10.08 9.20 -3.58
N PRO A 155 -10.68 10.40 -3.52
CA PRO A 155 -10.48 11.32 -2.41
C PRO A 155 -11.01 10.74 -1.09
N SER A 156 -10.68 11.39 0.02
CA SER A 156 -11.31 11.13 1.31
C SER A 156 -12.49 12.09 1.54
N SER A 157 -13.54 11.59 2.19
CA SER A 157 -14.64 12.44 2.67
C SER A 157 -15.27 11.83 3.90
N ILE A 158 -15.20 12.54 5.03
CA ILE A 158 -15.84 12.11 6.28
C ILE A 158 -17.25 12.70 6.42
N TYR A 159 -17.69 13.52 5.47
CA TYR A 159 -19.00 14.18 5.56
C TYR A 159 -20.13 13.18 5.36
N PHE A 160 -21.07 13.11 6.30
CA PHE A 160 -22.18 12.17 6.30
C PHE A 160 -23.43 12.76 6.95
N LYS A 161 -24.53 12.84 6.19
CA LYS A 161 -25.84 13.33 6.66
C LYS A 161 -25.76 14.66 7.44
N GLY A 162 -25.09 15.65 6.87
CA GLY A 162 -25.07 17.01 7.42
C GLY A 162 -23.92 17.32 8.40
N LYS A 163 -23.09 16.34 8.72
CA LYS A 163 -21.98 16.49 9.69
C LYS A 163 -20.82 15.57 9.37
N ASP A 164 -19.69 15.76 10.04
CA ASP A 164 -18.56 14.85 9.92
C ASP A 164 -18.81 13.56 10.71
N ALA A 165 -18.50 12.43 10.07
CA ALA A 165 -18.54 11.11 10.66
C ALA A 165 -17.46 10.98 11.72
N ARG A 166 -17.84 10.48 12.89
CA ARG A 166 -16.90 10.20 13.96
C ARG A 166 -16.04 8.99 13.61
N VAL A 167 -14.72 9.12 13.73
CA VAL A 167 -13.75 8.03 13.61
C VAL A 167 -14.05 6.91 14.60
N ARG A 168 -13.83 5.66 14.20
CA ARG A 168 -14.13 4.41 14.94
C ARG A 168 -15.59 4.33 15.38
N SER A 169 -16.51 4.66 14.46
CA SER A 169 -17.95 4.57 14.71
C SER A 169 -18.69 3.96 13.52
N PRO A 170 -19.95 3.51 13.69
CA PRO A 170 -20.78 3.06 12.56
C PRO A 170 -20.95 4.14 11.47
N GLN A 171 -20.83 5.42 11.82
CA GLN A 171 -20.88 6.51 10.84
C GLN A 171 -19.66 6.46 9.91
N GLU A 172 -18.47 6.17 10.44
CA GLU A 172 -17.26 6.02 9.61
C GLU A 172 -17.44 4.89 8.60
N VAL A 173 -17.93 3.73 9.05
CA VAL A 173 -18.18 2.57 8.19
C VAL A 173 -19.14 2.91 7.05
N LEU A 174 -20.28 3.53 7.37
CA LEU A 174 -21.28 3.93 6.37
C LEU A 174 -20.74 4.99 5.41
N THR A 175 -19.96 5.95 5.92
CA THR A 175 -19.36 7.00 5.09
C THR A 175 -18.33 6.43 4.13
N THR A 176 -17.54 5.48 4.61
CA THR A 176 -16.53 4.76 3.83
C THR A 176 -17.19 4.00 2.67
N ILE A 177 -18.22 3.20 2.97
CA ILE A 177 -19.02 2.49 1.96
C ILE A 177 -19.59 3.48 0.93
N LYS A 178 -20.18 4.59 1.40
CA LYS A 178 -20.72 5.64 0.52
C LYS A 178 -19.66 6.18 -0.44
N THR A 179 -18.45 6.48 0.03
CA THR A 179 -17.38 7.02 -0.84
C THR A 179 -16.98 6.06 -1.95
N VAL A 180 -16.94 4.76 -1.68
CA VAL A 180 -16.68 3.74 -2.71
C VAL A 180 -17.80 3.70 -3.75
N SER A 181 -19.07 3.70 -3.30
CA SER A 181 -20.22 3.69 -4.20
C SER A 181 -20.28 4.95 -5.07
N LEU A 182 -20.03 6.13 -4.49
CA LEU A 182 -19.94 7.39 -5.22
C LEU A 182 -18.81 7.36 -6.26
N ALA A 183 -17.63 6.87 -5.89
CA ALA A 183 -16.52 6.79 -6.84
C ALA A 183 -16.82 5.88 -8.03
N ARG A 184 -17.54 4.78 -7.81
CA ARG A 184 -17.98 3.89 -8.89
C ARG A 184 -18.98 4.56 -9.81
N GLU A 185 -19.92 5.29 -9.24
CA GLU A 185 -20.88 6.07 -10.01
C GLU A 185 -20.18 7.13 -10.85
N ALA A 186 -19.20 7.85 -10.29
CA ALA A 186 -18.41 8.83 -11.03
C ALA A 186 -17.61 8.19 -12.19
N CYS A 187 -17.04 7.00 -11.98
CA CYS A 187 -16.39 6.24 -13.06
C CYS A 187 -17.39 5.83 -14.16
N ARG A 188 -18.63 5.48 -13.79
CA ARG A 188 -19.70 5.16 -14.74
C ARG A 188 -20.12 6.37 -15.55
N LEU A 189 -20.27 7.54 -14.92
CA LEU A 189 -20.58 8.81 -15.58
C LEU A 189 -19.50 9.21 -16.58
N ALA A 190 -18.23 8.98 -16.25
CA ALA A 190 -17.10 9.17 -17.16
C ALA A 190 -17.01 8.12 -18.29
N GLY A 191 -17.97 7.18 -18.39
CA GLY A 191 -17.99 6.12 -19.41
C GLY A 191 -16.93 5.03 -19.20
N ARG A 192 -16.34 4.93 -17.99
CA ARG A 192 -15.28 3.98 -17.65
C ARG A 192 -15.61 3.16 -16.40
N PRO A 193 -16.72 2.41 -16.39
CA PRO A 193 -17.15 1.63 -15.22
C PRO A 193 -16.15 0.52 -14.81
N GLY A 194 -15.28 0.10 -15.74
CA GLY A 194 -14.26 -0.90 -15.49
C GLY A 194 -12.99 -0.35 -14.87
N LEU A 195 -12.81 0.97 -14.79
CA LEU A 195 -11.58 1.61 -14.34
C LEU A 195 -11.22 1.18 -12.91
N PRO A 196 -10.03 0.59 -12.68
CA PRO A 196 -9.66 0.16 -11.36
C PRO A 196 -9.44 1.35 -10.44
N ILE A 197 -9.96 1.20 -9.23
CA ILE A 197 -9.65 2.10 -8.12
C ILE A 197 -8.51 1.43 -7.35
N LEU A 198 -7.34 2.06 -7.30
CA LEU A 198 -6.23 1.65 -6.45
C LEU A 198 -6.12 2.66 -5.30
N ASN A 199 -5.67 2.23 -4.12
CA ASN A 199 -5.79 3.03 -2.89
C ASN A 199 -7.26 3.42 -2.60
N GLY A 200 -8.15 2.44 -2.76
CA GLY A 200 -9.57 2.71 -2.99
C GLY A 200 -10.41 3.14 -1.80
N ILE A 201 -9.84 3.35 -0.62
CA ILE A 201 -10.62 3.73 0.56
C ILE A 201 -9.85 4.74 1.43
N SER A 202 -9.57 5.92 0.89
CA SER A 202 -8.90 7.00 1.64
C SER A 202 -9.72 7.53 2.84
N THR A 203 -11.01 7.24 2.89
CA THR A 203 -11.90 7.61 4.01
C THR A 203 -11.76 6.67 5.23
N ALA A 204 -11.28 5.44 5.03
CA ALA A 204 -11.17 4.48 6.13
C ALA A 204 -9.95 4.81 6.99
N THR A 205 -10.18 4.98 8.29
CA THR A 205 -9.10 5.23 9.27
C THR A 205 -8.73 3.97 10.05
N GLY A 206 -9.48 2.88 9.89
CA GLY A 206 -9.24 1.62 10.57
C GLY A 206 -9.69 0.40 9.78
N PRO A 207 -9.29 -0.81 10.22
CA PRO A 207 -9.47 -2.05 9.47
C PRO A 207 -10.95 -2.42 9.28
N ILE A 208 -11.81 -2.14 10.25
CA ILE A 208 -13.25 -2.45 10.14
C ILE A 208 -13.90 -1.70 8.98
N SER A 209 -13.62 -0.40 8.85
CA SER A 209 -14.14 0.43 7.74
C SER A 209 -13.58 -0.04 6.41
N MET A 210 -12.28 -0.37 6.36
CA MET A 210 -11.60 -0.89 5.18
C MET A 210 -12.24 -2.22 4.72
N PHE A 211 -12.45 -3.16 5.62
CA PHE A 211 -13.07 -4.46 5.33
C PHE A 211 -14.55 -4.35 4.95
N ALA A 212 -15.29 -3.46 5.60
CA ALA A 212 -16.69 -3.28 5.28
C ALA A 212 -16.86 -2.70 3.86
N ALA A 213 -16.08 -1.68 3.51
CA ALA A 213 -16.17 -1.03 2.20
C ALA A 213 -15.48 -1.80 1.07
N SER A 214 -14.66 -2.82 1.38
CA SER A 214 -14.04 -3.68 0.37
C SER A 214 -15.00 -4.71 -0.24
N HIS A 215 -16.22 -4.84 0.28
CA HIS A 215 -17.17 -5.82 -0.22
C HIS A 215 -17.60 -5.49 -1.67
N PRO A 216 -17.55 -6.46 -2.62
CA PRO A 216 -17.90 -6.27 -4.02
C PRO A 216 -19.22 -5.56 -4.28
N ASN A 217 -20.26 -5.87 -3.50
CA ASN A 217 -21.58 -5.25 -3.64
C ASN A 217 -21.61 -3.73 -3.34
N PHE A 218 -20.61 -3.17 -2.64
CA PHE A 218 -20.55 -1.74 -2.35
C PHE A 218 -19.71 -0.95 -3.36
N GLY A 219 -18.87 -1.64 -4.13
CA GLY A 219 -18.23 -1.08 -5.31
C GLY A 219 -16.75 -1.41 -5.47
N LEU A 220 -16.03 -1.82 -4.43
CA LEU A 220 -14.64 -2.29 -4.61
C LEU A 220 -14.62 -3.78 -4.94
N ARG A 221 -13.86 -4.12 -5.97
CA ARG A 221 -13.84 -5.44 -6.60
C ARG A 221 -12.48 -6.11 -6.38
N PRO A 222 -12.37 -7.44 -6.59
CA PRO A 222 -11.08 -8.12 -6.56
C PRO A 222 -10.05 -7.59 -7.57
N SER A 223 -10.52 -6.92 -8.64
CA SER A 223 -9.69 -6.24 -9.64
C SER A 223 -9.27 -4.82 -9.25
N ASP A 224 -9.57 -4.39 -8.02
CA ASP A 224 -9.16 -3.13 -7.43
C ASP A 224 -8.01 -3.33 -6.42
N GLY A 225 -7.43 -2.23 -5.95
CA GLY A 225 -6.24 -2.22 -5.09
C GLY A 225 -6.47 -1.52 -3.76
N PHE A 226 -6.00 -2.13 -2.69
CA PHE A 226 -5.95 -1.54 -1.36
C PHE A 226 -4.55 -0.98 -1.12
N LEU A 227 -4.51 0.19 -0.49
CA LEU A 227 -3.28 0.70 0.08
C LEU A 227 -3.15 0.14 1.49
N VAL A 228 -1.97 -0.38 1.78
CA VAL A 228 -1.56 -0.85 3.09
C VAL A 228 -0.32 -0.07 3.46
N ASP A 229 -0.50 0.94 4.30
CA ASP A 229 0.58 1.84 4.65
C ASP A 229 1.50 1.24 5.71
N SER A 230 2.80 1.40 5.51
CA SER A 230 3.80 1.25 6.57
C SER A 230 4.02 2.59 7.26
N LEU A 231 4.23 2.57 8.57
CA LEU A 231 4.66 3.77 9.29
C LEU A 231 6.09 4.15 8.84
N ALA A 232 6.38 5.45 8.81
CA ALA A 232 7.68 5.95 8.38
C ALA A 232 8.79 5.31 9.24
N GLU A 233 9.73 4.62 8.57
CA GLU A 233 10.89 3.96 9.20
C GLU A 233 10.51 2.92 10.28
N ARG A 234 9.24 2.52 10.32
CA ARG A 234 8.63 1.57 11.24
C ARG A 234 7.74 0.64 10.44
N TRP A 235 8.26 -0.53 10.14
CA TRP A 235 7.59 -1.46 9.26
C TRP A 235 6.40 -2.12 10.00
N TRP A 236 5.18 -1.62 9.83
CA TRP A 236 3.96 -2.27 10.30
C TRP A 236 2.96 -2.45 9.15
N TRP A 237 2.31 -3.61 9.09
CA TRP A 237 1.46 -4.07 7.98
C TRP A 237 -0.01 -4.15 8.42
N ILE A 238 -0.94 -3.58 7.62
CA ILE A 238 -2.39 -3.86 7.72
C ILE A 238 -2.95 -4.34 6.36
N LEU A 239 -2.92 -5.67 6.17
CA LEU A 239 -3.73 -6.51 5.27
C LEU A 239 -3.85 -6.21 3.76
N ARG A 240 -3.27 -7.11 2.96
CA ARG A 240 -3.94 -7.69 1.78
C ARG A 240 -3.91 -9.23 1.91
N HIS A 241 -5.07 -9.87 1.90
CA HIS A 241 -5.19 -11.30 1.61
C HIS A 241 -6.23 -11.46 0.51
N SER A 242 -5.78 -11.83 -0.68
CA SER A 242 -6.56 -12.68 -1.57
C SER A 242 -6.52 -14.09 -0.99
N LEU A 243 -7.36 -14.37 0.01
CA LEU A 243 -7.68 -15.74 0.40
C LEU A 243 -8.39 -16.38 -0.80
N ARG A 244 -7.69 -17.21 -1.57
CA ARG A 244 -8.36 -18.35 -2.18
C ARG A 244 -8.72 -19.27 -1.02
N LEU A 245 -9.92 -19.10 -0.49
CA LEU A 245 -10.52 -20.10 0.39
C LEU A 245 -10.52 -21.44 -0.37
N PRO A 246 -9.99 -22.54 0.18
CA PRO A 246 -10.24 -23.85 -0.38
C PRO A 246 -11.75 -24.05 -0.42
N SER A 247 -12.26 -24.48 -1.58
CA SER A 247 -13.64 -24.88 -1.75
C SER A 247 -14.02 -25.90 -0.69
N ILE A 248 -14.93 -25.52 0.21
CA ILE A 248 -15.57 -26.46 1.12
C ILE A 248 -16.45 -27.36 0.24
N PRO A 249 -16.23 -28.68 0.19
CA PRO A 249 -17.15 -29.59 -0.50
C PRO A 249 -18.51 -29.52 0.21
N ALA A 250 -19.57 -29.49 -0.60
CA ALA A 250 -20.96 -29.57 -0.13
C ALA A 250 -21.24 -30.87 0.63
#